data_AF-A0A4Q3W5Z7-F1
#
_entry.id   AF-A0A4Q3W5Z7-F1
#
_cell.length_a   1.000
_cell.length_b   1.000
_cell.length_c   1.000
_cell.angle_alpha   90.00
_cell.angle_beta   90.00
_cell.angle_gamma   90.00
#
_symmetry.space_group_name_H-M   'P 1'
#
loop_
_entity.id
_entity.type
_entity.pdbx_description
1 polymer ?
#
loop_
_entity_poly.entity_id
_entity_poly.type
_entity_poly.pdbx_seq_one_letter_code
_entity_poly.pdbx_strand_id
1 'polypeptide(L)'
;MPLVKVLGYSYVTLSYRFAGIHWTEITRQVRFTHGTGQVDDPIEVNQILQEILSYLIESFKDVVKENRSIPFLMFVHGIHESSMFISNKVQHDPDAIFDLLPEQDIKDLPGVRRILKLIMEEILIESFDEEIDEQIKTKSLPNKYNVEALEELLYLGIQALQAVDQISKSAIFKKSIAFKSHRKNQLTSFTKSPYFQLIETISEDMATYSTHYYHDANDMLDGALKKTFGINLTEFLSALGMPLGSLIVPKQEYLREIATADMPIEKLELFSSGLTLSYSNKMPIELSFYKMQENNRLVYRPIIEFKDKF
;
A
#
# COMPACT_ATOMS: atom_id res chain seq x y z
N MET A 1 -9.80 16.07 10.69
CA MET A 1 -8.60 15.48 11.33
C MET A 1 -8.23 14.25 10.51
N PRO A 2 -6.97 14.09 10.09
CA PRO A 2 -6.57 13.03 9.16
C PRO A 2 -6.53 11.64 9.79
N LEU A 3 -6.42 11.54 11.11
CA LEU A 3 -6.57 10.27 11.84
C LEU A 3 -8.00 10.14 12.36
N VAL A 4 -8.66 9.04 12.04
CA VAL A 4 -10.02 8.72 12.49
C VAL A 4 -10.07 7.35 13.17
N LYS A 5 -11.14 7.12 13.95
CA LYS A 5 -11.43 5.83 14.58
C LYS A 5 -12.64 5.19 13.89
N VAL A 6 -12.43 4.01 13.32
CA VAL A 6 -13.45 3.22 12.64
C VAL A 6 -13.63 1.93 13.43
N LEU A 7 -14.75 1.80 14.14
CA LEU A 7 -15.01 0.65 15.02
C LEU A 7 -13.88 0.39 16.04
N GLY A 8 -13.25 1.45 16.56
CA GLY A 8 -12.11 1.39 17.48
C GLY A 8 -10.73 1.30 16.80
N TYR A 9 -10.67 0.99 15.51
CA TYR A 9 -9.46 0.87 14.72
C TYR A 9 -8.97 2.22 14.19
N SER A 10 -7.66 2.43 14.18
CA SER A 10 -7.05 3.67 13.68
C SER A 10 -6.98 3.64 12.16
N TYR A 11 -7.42 4.72 11.50
CA TYR A 11 -7.28 4.88 10.06
C TYR A 11 -6.81 6.29 9.73
N VAL A 12 -5.91 6.42 8.76
CA VAL A 12 -5.48 7.72 8.25
C VAL A 12 -6.16 7.97 6.93
N THR A 13 -7.00 9.00 6.88
CA THR A 13 -7.76 9.40 5.68
C THR A 13 -6.85 10.03 4.65
N LEU A 14 -7.14 9.81 3.38
CA LEU A 14 -6.42 10.43 2.28
C LEU A 14 -6.56 11.94 2.29
N SER A 15 -5.42 12.61 2.11
CA SER A 15 -5.31 14.06 2.23
C SER A 15 -4.68 14.65 0.98
N TYR A 16 -5.48 15.38 0.21
CA TYR A 16 -5.02 16.04 -1.02
C TYR A 16 -4.30 17.37 -0.75
N ARG A 17 -4.00 17.71 0.51
CA ARG A 17 -3.29 18.95 0.87
C ARG A 17 -1.89 19.01 0.27
N PHE A 18 -1.25 17.85 0.06
CA PHE A 18 0.06 17.73 -0.56
C PHE A 18 0.06 17.96 -2.08
N ALA A 19 -1.11 18.02 -2.72
CA ALA A 19 -1.20 18.38 -4.14
C ALA A 19 -0.65 19.78 -4.43
N GLY A 20 -0.79 20.71 -3.49
CA GLY A 20 -0.22 22.06 -3.62
C GLY A 20 1.31 22.07 -3.72
N ILE A 21 1.96 21.04 -3.19
CA ILE A 21 3.42 20.90 -3.18
C ILE A 21 3.85 20.10 -4.42
N HIS A 22 3.51 18.80 -4.45
CA HIS A 22 4.03 17.89 -5.46
C HIS A 22 3.44 18.14 -6.85
N TRP A 23 2.13 18.38 -6.95
CA TRP A 23 1.50 18.57 -8.26
C TRP A 23 1.89 19.89 -8.91
N THR A 24 2.19 20.91 -8.10
CA THR A 24 2.77 22.17 -8.56
C THR A 24 4.16 21.95 -9.15
N GLU A 25 4.99 21.16 -8.49
CA GLU A 25 6.34 20.83 -8.95
C GLU A 25 6.33 19.97 -10.22
N ILE A 26 5.50 18.92 -10.27
CA ILE A 26 5.24 18.12 -11.47
C ILE A 26 4.82 19.03 -12.63
N THR A 27 3.85 19.92 -12.39
CA THR A 27 3.37 20.85 -13.42
C THR A 27 4.51 21.75 -13.92
N ARG A 28 5.39 22.21 -13.03
CA ARG A 28 6.55 23.05 -13.38
C ARG A 28 7.54 22.28 -14.25
N GLN A 29 7.88 21.05 -13.88
CA GLN A 29 8.81 20.20 -14.62
C GLN A 29 8.27 19.88 -16.01
N VAL A 30 7.04 19.39 -16.11
CA VAL A 30 6.40 19.06 -17.40
C VAL A 30 6.32 20.30 -18.31
N ARG A 31 6.01 21.49 -17.77
CA ARG A 31 6.02 22.72 -18.57
C ARG A 31 7.40 23.13 -19.04
N PHE A 32 8.42 22.89 -18.23
CA PHE A 32 9.79 23.22 -18.59
C PHE A 32 10.28 22.34 -19.73
N THR A 33 9.98 21.04 -19.68
CA THR A 33 10.41 20.05 -20.68
C THR A 33 9.56 20.07 -21.95
N HIS A 34 8.23 20.13 -21.81
CA HIS A 34 7.25 19.94 -22.90
C HIS A 34 6.50 21.22 -23.30
N GLY A 35 6.71 22.33 -22.59
CA GLY A 35 6.01 23.59 -22.85
C GLY A 35 4.58 23.63 -22.30
N THR A 36 3.81 24.61 -22.79
CA THR A 36 2.40 24.80 -22.41
C THR A 36 1.50 24.48 -23.57
N GLY A 37 0.31 23.92 -23.31
CA GLY A 37 -0.64 23.53 -24.34
C GLY A 37 -1.27 22.18 -24.05
N GLN A 38 -1.81 21.57 -25.09
CA GLN A 38 -2.28 20.19 -25.05
C GLN A 38 -1.21 19.29 -25.67
N VAL A 39 -0.91 18.19 -25.00
CA VAL A 39 -0.02 17.13 -25.48
C VAL A 39 -0.84 15.86 -25.64
N ASP A 40 -0.90 15.34 -26.87
CA ASP A 40 -1.65 14.11 -27.18
C ASP A 40 -0.91 13.16 -28.13
N ASP A 41 0.35 13.46 -28.45
CA ASP A 41 1.23 12.50 -29.10
C ASP A 41 1.55 11.35 -28.13
N PRO A 42 1.34 10.07 -28.50
CA PRO A 42 1.53 8.95 -27.58
C PRO A 42 2.96 8.81 -27.02
N ILE A 43 3.99 9.20 -27.76
CA ILE A 43 5.37 9.09 -27.31
C ILE A 43 5.61 10.15 -26.23
N GLU A 44 5.20 11.39 -26.52
CA GLU A 44 5.33 12.50 -25.57
C GLU A 44 4.47 12.32 -24.32
N VAL A 45 3.22 11.85 -24.47
CA VAL A 45 2.34 11.49 -23.34
C VAL A 45 2.98 10.44 -22.45
N ASN A 46 3.59 9.39 -23.02
CA ASN A 46 4.25 8.36 -22.23
C ASN A 46 5.51 8.91 -21.55
N GLN A 47 6.28 9.79 -22.18
CA GLN A 47 7.41 10.48 -21.54
C GLN A 47 6.95 11.27 -20.32
N ILE A 48 5.91 12.10 -20.46
CA ILE A 48 5.33 12.87 -19.35
C ILE A 48 4.89 11.93 -18.21
N LEU A 49 4.21 10.83 -18.52
CA LEU A 49 3.77 9.86 -17.51
C LEU A 49 4.94 9.23 -16.75
N GLN A 50 6.03 8.89 -17.45
CA GLN A 50 7.24 8.32 -16.84
C GLN A 50 7.96 9.36 -15.97
N GLU A 51 8.02 10.63 -16.40
CA GLU A 51 8.56 11.73 -15.61
C GLU A 51 7.75 11.96 -14.32
N ILE A 52 6.42 12.00 -14.43
CA ILE A 52 5.50 12.10 -13.28
C ILE A 52 5.75 10.96 -12.30
N LEU A 53 5.77 9.71 -12.80
CA LEU A 53 5.97 8.54 -11.96
C LEU A 53 7.33 8.56 -11.28
N SER A 54 8.39 8.91 -12.01
CA SER A 54 9.75 9.02 -11.47
C SER A 54 9.81 10.04 -10.34
N TYR A 55 9.24 11.23 -10.55
CA TYR A 55 9.17 12.27 -9.52
C TYR A 55 8.42 11.79 -8.27
N LEU A 56 7.27 11.12 -8.46
CA LEU A 56 6.44 10.63 -7.36
C LEU A 56 7.16 9.55 -6.54
N ILE A 57 7.85 8.62 -7.21
CA ILE A 57 8.62 7.57 -6.54
C ILE A 57 9.81 8.17 -5.79
N GLU A 58 10.58 9.07 -6.39
CA GLU A 58 11.72 9.70 -5.70
C GLU A 58 11.26 10.52 -4.50
N SER A 59 10.19 11.31 -4.64
CA SER A 59 9.59 12.04 -3.52
C SER A 59 9.12 11.09 -2.41
N PHE A 60 8.54 9.94 -2.78
CA PHE A 60 8.10 8.93 -1.82
C PHE A 60 9.29 8.36 -1.04
N LYS A 61 10.38 8.01 -1.71
CA LYS A 61 11.61 7.53 -1.08
C LYS A 61 12.19 8.57 -0.14
N ASP A 62 12.23 9.83 -0.55
CA ASP A 62 12.76 10.92 0.27
C ASP A 62 11.96 11.07 1.58
N VAL A 63 10.63 11.08 1.49
CA VAL A 63 9.76 11.14 2.69
C VAL A 63 9.95 9.91 3.59
N VAL A 64 10.08 8.71 3.01
CA VAL A 64 10.39 7.49 3.80
C VAL A 64 11.73 7.63 4.50
N LYS A 65 12.76 8.10 3.79
CA LYS A 65 14.13 8.26 4.31
C LYS A 65 14.19 9.29 5.44
N GLU A 66 13.48 10.39 5.32
CA GLU A 66 13.39 11.43 6.36
C GLU A 66 12.70 10.95 7.64
N ASN A 67 11.72 10.06 7.51
CA ASN A 67 10.93 9.55 8.64
C ASN A 67 11.36 8.15 9.09
N ARG A 68 12.52 7.69 8.62
CA ARG A 68 13.00 6.33 8.80
C ARG A 68 13.36 6.05 10.24
N SER A 69 12.52 5.28 10.93
CA SER A 69 12.75 4.87 12.31
C SER A 69 11.90 3.65 12.66
N ILE A 70 12.30 2.87 13.69
CA ILE A 70 11.47 1.76 14.19
C ILE A 70 10.08 2.26 14.64
N PRO A 71 9.95 3.36 15.41
CA PRO A 71 8.63 3.87 15.80
C PRO A 71 7.72 4.17 14.62
N PHE A 72 8.24 4.77 13.54
CA PHE A 72 7.45 5.05 12.35
C PHE A 72 7.05 3.77 11.61
N LEU A 73 7.95 2.78 11.52
CA LEU A 73 7.65 1.47 10.96
C LEU A 73 6.53 0.76 11.75
N MET A 74 6.61 0.75 13.08
CA MET A 74 5.59 0.21 13.97
C MET A 74 4.25 0.91 13.80
N PHE A 75 4.27 2.25 13.67
CA PHE A 75 3.07 3.05 13.40
C PHE A 75 2.41 2.64 12.08
N VAL A 76 3.17 2.63 10.98
CA VAL A 76 2.69 2.26 9.64
C VAL A 76 2.14 0.83 9.64
N HIS A 77 2.84 -0.10 10.29
CA HIS A 77 2.40 -1.47 10.46
C HIS A 77 1.06 -1.54 11.23
N GLY A 78 0.91 -0.80 12.33
CA GLY A 78 -0.35 -0.73 13.07
C GLY A 78 -1.53 -0.18 12.26
N ILE A 79 -1.28 0.82 11.39
CA ILE A 79 -2.31 1.33 10.46
C ILE A 79 -2.62 0.32 9.36
N HIS A 80 -1.62 -0.38 8.81
CA HIS A 80 -1.82 -1.47 7.84
C HIS A 80 -2.74 -2.54 8.42
N GLU A 81 -2.44 -3.01 9.62
CA GLU A 81 -3.26 -3.99 10.32
C GLU A 81 -4.69 -3.49 10.51
N SER A 82 -4.86 -2.27 11.02
CA SER A 82 -6.17 -1.65 11.21
C SER A 82 -6.97 -1.59 9.90
N SER A 83 -6.31 -1.23 8.80
CA SER A 83 -6.94 -1.16 7.47
C SER A 83 -7.39 -2.52 6.92
N MET A 84 -6.73 -3.62 7.31
CA MET A 84 -7.16 -4.98 6.97
C MET A 84 -8.47 -5.34 7.67
N PHE A 85 -8.60 -5.02 8.96
CA PHE A 85 -9.86 -5.24 9.71
C PHE A 85 -11.00 -4.40 9.15
N ILE A 86 -10.75 -3.12 8.86
CA ILE A 86 -11.73 -2.23 8.23
C ILE A 86 -12.15 -2.80 6.87
N SER A 87 -11.21 -3.25 6.04
CA SER A 87 -11.50 -3.81 4.73
C SER A 87 -12.33 -5.09 4.79
N ASN A 88 -12.07 -5.95 5.78
CA ASN A 88 -12.87 -7.15 6.01
C ASN A 88 -14.31 -6.77 6.42
N LYS A 89 -14.46 -5.75 7.28
CA LYS A 89 -15.77 -5.22 7.66
C LYS A 89 -16.54 -4.61 6.49
N VAL A 90 -15.89 -3.84 5.63
CA VAL A 90 -16.51 -3.31 4.39
C VAL A 90 -17.10 -4.44 3.52
N GLN A 91 -16.44 -5.60 3.47
CA GLN A 91 -16.91 -6.73 2.65
C GLN A 91 -18.10 -7.48 3.26
N HIS A 92 -18.16 -7.63 4.58
CA HIS A 92 -19.17 -8.45 5.27
C HIS A 92 -20.32 -7.65 5.87
N ASP A 93 -20.09 -6.37 6.19
CA ASP A 93 -21.04 -5.46 6.82
C ASP A 93 -20.78 -4.02 6.33
N PRO A 94 -21.02 -3.75 5.03
CA PRO A 94 -20.72 -2.47 4.40
C PRO A 94 -21.41 -1.28 5.10
N ASP A 95 -22.68 -1.44 5.48
CA ASP A 95 -23.50 -0.39 6.07
C ASP A 95 -22.89 0.13 7.39
N ALA A 96 -22.21 -0.73 8.16
CA ALA A 96 -21.52 -0.33 9.38
C ALA A 96 -20.29 0.58 9.16
N ILE A 97 -19.79 0.69 7.92
CA ILE A 97 -18.58 1.48 7.60
C ILE A 97 -18.91 2.75 6.81
N PHE A 98 -19.96 2.75 5.98
CA PHE A 98 -20.29 3.89 5.11
C PHE A 98 -20.54 5.21 5.87
N ASP A 99 -21.00 5.15 7.11
CA ASP A 99 -21.18 6.34 7.97
C ASP A 99 -19.90 6.78 8.70
N LEU A 100 -18.86 5.95 8.72
CA LEU A 100 -17.63 6.16 9.49
C LEU A 100 -16.45 6.66 8.64
N LEU A 101 -16.50 6.46 7.32
CA LEU A 101 -15.46 6.88 6.39
C LEU A 101 -16.05 7.56 5.15
N PRO A 102 -15.38 8.58 4.59
CA PRO A 102 -15.74 9.12 3.29
C PRO A 102 -15.75 8.04 2.21
N GLU A 103 -16.67 8.13 1.26
CA GLU A 103 -16.80 7.17 0.15
C GLU A 103 -15.47 6.98 -0.62
N GLN A 104 -14.71 8.07 -0.80
CA GLN A 104 -13.42 8.02 -1.47
C GLN A 104 -12.40 7.17 -0.69
N ASP A 105 -12.35 7.29 0.64
CA ASP A 105 -11.47 6.47 1.48
C ASP A 105 -11.85 4.99 1.41
N ILE A 106 -13.14 4.67 1.32
CA ILE A 106 -13.60 3.29 1.14
C ILE A 106 -13.15 2.74 -0.22
N LYS A 107 -13.31 3.53 -1.29
CA LYS A 107 -12.87 3.15 -2.65
C LYS A 107 -11.36 2.96 -2.74
N ASP A 108 -10.59 3.81 -2.07
CA ASP A 108 -9.13 3.78 -2.11
C ASP A 108 -8.50 2.83 -1.07
N LEU A 109 -9.29 2.21 -0.19
CA LEU A 109 -8.80 1.31 0.85
C LEU A 109 -7.85 0.20 0.34
N PRO A 110 -8.10 -0.45 -0.82
CA PRO A 110 -7.13 -1.39 -1.39
C PRO A 110 -5.81 -0.72 -1.80
N GLY A 111 -5.87 0.51 -2.33
CA GLY A 111 -4.71 1.33 -2.68
C GLY A 111 -3.90 1.73 -1.44
N VAL A 112 -4.57 2.23 -0.41
CA VAL A 112 -3.97 2.58 0.90
C VAL A 112 -3.22 1.40 1.49
N ARG A 113 -3.87 0.22 1.55
CA ARG A 113 -3.23 -1.02 2.03
C ARG A 113 -1.96 -1.38 1.25
N ARG A 114 -1.98 -1.24 -0.08
CA ARG A 114 -0.81 -1.49 -0.92
C ARG A 114 0.31 -0.52 -0.59
N ILE A 115 -0.01 0.78 -0.47
CA ILE A 115 0.99 1.81 -0.18
C ILE A 115 1.60 1.60 1.20
N LEU A 116 0.81 1.26 2.22
CA LEU A 116 1.35 0.95 3.56
C LEU A 116 2.39 -0.17 3.50
N LYS A 117 2.19 -1.19 2.66
CA LYS A 117 3.21 -2.23 2.42
C LYS A 117 4.45 -1.69 1.73
N LEU A 118 4.30 -0.84 0.73
CA LEU A 118 5.43 -0.19 0.06
C LEU A 118 6.27 0.65 1.02
N ILE A 119 5.62 1.37 1.94
CA ILE A 119 6.32 2.12 2.99
C ILE A 119 7.15 1.16 3.85
N MET A 120 6.56 0.05 4.32
CA MET A 120 7.28 -0.95 5.11
C MET A 120 8.44 -1.58 4.34
N GLU A 121 8.25 -1.94 3.06
CA GLU A 121 9.30 -2.43 2.18
C GLU A 121 10.45 -1.42 2.04
N GLU A 122 10.14 -0.15 1.81
CA GLU A 122 11.14 0.90 1.61
C GLU A 122 11.88 1.24 2.91
N ILE A 123 11.23 1.20 4.06
CA ILE A 123 11.88 1.39 5.36
C ILE A 123 12.93 0.29 5.63
N LEU A 124 12.63 -0.95 5.23
CA LEU A 124 13.49 -2.13 5.45
C LEU A 124 14.74 -2.18 4.53
N ILE A 125 15.21 -1.06 3.95
CA ILE A 125 16.48 -1.00 3.17
C ILE A 125 17.73 -1.33 4.01
N GLU A 126 17.70 -1.25 5.33
CA GLU A 126 18.88 -1.45 6.20
C GLU A 126 18.45 -2.09 7.52
N SER A 127 19.41 -2.70 8.22
CA SER A 127 19.24 -3.13 9.60
C SER A 127 19.06 -1.91 10.51
N PHE A 128 18.08 -1.99 11.42
CA PHE A 128 17.99 -1.04 12.52
C PHE A 128 18.97 -1.43 13.62
N ASP A 129 19.65 -0.44 14.21
CA ASP A 129 20.55 -0.62 15.35
C ASP A 129 19.84 -0.46 16.72
N GLU A 130 18.51 -0.23 16.72
CA GLU A 130 17.72 0.11 17.91
C GLU A 130 16.98 -1.12 18.45
N GLU A 131 17.03 -1.35 19.77
CA GLU A 131 16.19 -2.35 20.45
C GLU A 131 14.76 -1.81 20.67
N ILE A 132 13.75 -2.70 20.62
CA ILE A 132 12.36 -2.33 20.84
C ILE A 132 12.05 -2.31 22.34
N ASP A 133 12.03 -1.12 22.93
CA ASP A 133 11.62 -0.88 24.31
C ASP A 133 10.27 -0.14 24.42
N GLU A 134 9.82 0.13 25.66
CA GLU A 134 8.58 0.88 25.91
C GLU A 134 8.63 2.34 25.39
N GLN A 135 9.81 2.93 25.26
CA GLN A 135 9.97 4.27 24.71
C GLN A 135 9.72 4.27 23.20
N ILE A 136 10.28 3.28 22.48
CA ILE A 136 10.03 3.05 21.05
C ILE A 136 8.55 2.77 20.81
N LYS A 137 7.92 1.89 21.61
CA LYS A 137 6.48 1.63 21.54
C LYS A 137 5.66 2.89 21.75
N THR A 138 6.00 3.73 22.73
CA THR A 138 5.28 4.99 22.97
C THR A 138 5.40 5.96 21.78
N LYS A 139 6.60 6.09 21.20
CA LYS A 139 6.83 6.93 20.00
C LYS A 139 6.10 6.40 18.76
N SER A 140 5.80 5.09 18.71
CA SER A 140 5.03 4.47 17.62
C SER A 140 3.54 4.79 17.65
N LEU A 141 3.04 5.31 18.78
CA LEU A 141 1.64 5.70 18.88
C LEU A 141 1.32 6.86 17.91
N PRO A 142 0.05 7.00 17.49
CA PRO A 142 -0.34 8.07 16.60
C PRO A 142 0.04 9.44 17.18
N ASN A 143 0.92 10.14 16.47
CA ASN A 143 1.36 11.49 16.80
C ASN A 143 1.37 12.34 15.53
N LYS A 144 1.44 13.66 15.69
CA LYS A 144 1.33 14.59 14.55
C LYS A 144 2.36 14.30 13.45
N TYR A 145 3.61 14.01 13.80
CA TYR A 145 4.69 13.78 12.84
C TYR A 145 4.46 12.50 12.04
N ASN A 146 4.17 11.40 12.73
CA ASN A 146 3.88 10.11 12.09
C ASN A 146 2.65 10.20 11.17
N VAL A 147 1.59 10.88 11.61
CA VAL A 147 0.36 11.03 10.81
C VAL A 147 0.61 11.89 9.58
N GLU A 148 1.34 13.00 9.72
CA GLU A 148 1.65 13.90 8.62
C GLU A 148 2.54 13.23 7.56
N ALA A 149 3.59 12.52 7.98
CA ALA A 149 4.43 11.74 7.07
C ALA A 149 3.63 10.66 6.35
N LEU A 150 2.74 9.95 7.06
CA LEU A 150 1.91 8.93 6.45
C LEU A 150 0.89 9.52 5.46
N GLU A 151 0.26 10.66 5.75
CA GLU A 151 -0.63 11.33 4.79
C GLU A 151 0.09 11.68 3.48
N GLU A 152 1.33 12.19 3.57
CA GLU A 152 2.14 12.54 2.40
C GLU A 152 2.50 11.30 1.58
N LEU A 153 2.95 10.23 2.24
CA LEU A 153 3.27 8.96 1.59
C LEU A 153 2.04 8.32 0.94
N LEU A 154 0.86 8.39 1.58
CA LEU A 154 -0.38 7.90 1.00
C LEU A 154 -0.77 8.73 -0.23
N TYR A 155 -0.64 10.05 -0.18
CA TYR A 155 -0.88 10.91 -1.33
C TYR A 155 0.05 10.55 -2.50
N LEU A 156 1.37 10.54 -2.26
CA LEU A 156 2.39 10.21 -3.27
C LEU A 156 2.17 8.82 -3.86
N GLY A 157 1.90 7.83 -3.00
CA GLY A 157 1.65 6.45 -3.40
C GLY A 157 0.40 6.28 -4.25
N ILE A 158 -0.71 6.96 -3.92
CA ILE A 158 -1.95 6.92 -4.72
C ILE A 158 -1.72 7.58 -6.08
N GLN A 159 -1.02 8.71 -6.13
CA GLN A 159 -0.69 9.37 -7.39
C GLN A 159 0.24 8.50 -8.25
N ALA A 160 1.22 7.82 -7.66
CA ALA A 160 2.12 6.91 -8.37
C ALA A 160 1.36 5.70 -8.94
N LEU A 161 0.43 5.13 -8.15
CA LEU A 161 -0.48 4.08 -8.59
C LEU A 161 -1.33 4.50 -9.79
N GLN A 162 -1.90 5.71 -9.74
CA GLN A 162 -2.67 6.28 -10.85
C GLN A 162 -1.79 6.51 -12.08
N ALA A 163 -0.54 6.95 -11.92
CA ALA A 163 0.39 7.11 -13.03
C ALA A 163 0.75 5.77 -13.69
N VAL A 164 0.99 4.70 -12.91
CA VAL A 164 1.22 3.35 -13.43
C VAL A 164 0.03 2.82 -14.23
N ASP A 165 -1.19 3.03 -13.72
CA ASP A 165 -2.42 2.67 -14.43
C ASP A 165 -2.56 3.46 -15.74
N GLN A 166 -2.26 4.76 -15.73
CA GLN A 166 -2.26 5.59 -16.93
C GLN A 166 -1.20 5.16 -17.94
N ILE A 167 0.02 4.82 -17.51
CA ILE A 167 1.08 4.26 -18.38
C ILE A 167 0.55 2.99 -19.06
N SER A 168 -0.02 2.07 -18.29
CA SER A 168 -0.56 0.81 -18.79
C SER A 168 -1.68 1.04 -19.80
N LYS A 169 -2.63 1.93 -19.49
CA LYS A 169 -3.71 2.34 -20.40
C LYS A 169 -3.18 2.97 -21.69
N SER A 170 -2.17 3.84 -21.60
CA SER A 170 -1.57 4.49 -22.76
C SER A 170 -0.81 3.51 -23.67
N ALA A 171 -0.22 2.46 -23.09
CA ALA A 171 0.48 1.42 -23.81
C ALA A 171 -0.46 0.51 -24.60
N ILE A 172 -1.61 0.17 -24.01
CA ILE A 172 -2.65 -0.66 -24.64
C ILE A 172 -3.44 0.16 -25.66
N PHE A 173 -3.95 1.32 -25.24
CA PHE A 173 -4.79 2.20 -26.04
C PHE A 173 -4.04 3.48 -26.38
N LYS A 174 -3.25 3.44 -27.47
CA LYS A 174 -2.53 4.63 -27.94
C LYS A 174 -3.51 5.78 -28.18
N LYS A 175 -3.12 7.00 -27.79
CA LYS A 175 -3.93 8.24 -27.85
C LYS A 175 -5.15 8.26 -26.92
N SER A 176 -5.28 7.31 -25.97
CA SER A 176 -6.35 7.32 -24.97
C SER A 176 -6.17 8.39 -23.92
N ILE A 177 -4.94 8.82 -23.64
CA ILE A 177 -4.60 9.83 -22.64
C ILE A 177 -4.03 11.06 -23.34
N ALA A 178 -4.37 12.23 -22.81
CA ALA A 178 -3.72 13.49 -23.16
C ALA A 178 -3.52 14.36 -21.92
N PHE A 179 -2.58 15.29 -22.02
CA PHE A 179 -2.30 16.28 -21.00
C PHE A 179 -2.67 17.67 -21.47
N LYS A 180 -3.09 18.51 -20.53
CA LYS A 180 -3.27 19.94 -20.75
C LYS A 180 -2.56 20.72 -19.66
N SER A 181 -1.73 21.67 -20.07
CA SER A 181 -1.02 22.57 -19.17
C SER A 181 -1.24 24.01 -19.61
N HIS A 182 -1.96 24.79 -18.80
CA HIS A 182 -2.13 26.23 -19.01
C HIS A 182 -1.22 27.00 -18.08
N ARG A 183 -0.73 28.18 -18.47
CA ARG A 183 0.20 29.00 -17.64
C ARG A 183 -0.24 29.22 -16.19
N LYS A 184 -1.57 29.29 -15.95
CA LYS A 184 -2.15 29.54 -14.62
C LYS A 184 -2.76 28.31 -13.94
N ASN A 185 -2.88 27.17 -14.63
CA ASN A 185 -3.59 26.00 -14.10
C ASN A 185 -2.65 24.81 -14.00
N GLN A 186 -2.84 23.98 -12.97
CA GLN A 186 -2.13 22.72 -12.83
C GLN A 186 -2.24 21.84 -14.07
N LEU A 187 -1.23 20.99 -14.28
CA LEU A 187 -1.27 19.95 -15.29
C LEU A 187 -2.50 19.07 -15.06
N THR A 188 -3.30 18.84 -16.07
CA THR A 188 -4.44 17.92 -16.00
C THR A 188 -4.27 16.82 -17.01
N SER A 189 -4.37 15.57 -16.57
CA SER A 189 -4.53 14.41 -17.45
C SER A 189 -6.02 14.19 -17.73
N PHE A 190 -6.35 13.69 -18.92
CA PHE A 190 -7.71 13.30 -19.25
C PHE A 190 -7.73 12.17 -20.28
N THR A 191 -8.76 11.35 -20.18
CA THR A 191 -9.03 10.29 -21.15
C THR A 191 -9.78 10.87 -22.35
N LYS A 192 -9.28 10.63 -23.56
CA LYS A 192 -9.91 11.07 -24.80
C LYS A 192 -11.07 10.15 -25.18
N SER A 193 -12.13 10.73 -25.73
CA SER A 193 -13.18 9.97 -26.42
C SER A 193 -12.58 9.23 -27.63
N PRO A 194 -13.01 7.98 -27.94
CA PRO A 194 -14.09 7.23 -27.31
C PRO A 194 -13.67 6.36 -26.11
N TYR A 195 -12.40 6.43 -25.68
CA TYR A 195 -11.85 5.50 -24.68
C TYR A 195 -12.42 5.67 -23.28
N PHE A 196 -13.04 6.81 -22.96
CA PHE A 196 -13.66 7.05 -21.66
C PHE A 196 -14.66 5.96 -21.29
N GLN A 197 -15.64 5.70 -22.17
CA GLN A 197 -16.68 4.69 -21.94
C GLN A 197 -16.08 3.28 -21.86
N LEU A 198 -15.13 2.97 -22.74
CA LEU A 198 -14.45 1.67 -22.72
C LEU A 198 -13.71 1.43 -21.39
N ILE A 199 -12.96 2.42 -20.91
CA ILE A 199 -12.19 2.32 -19.66
C ILE A 199 -13.13 2.24 -18.45
N GLU A 200 -14.23 2.98 -18.46
CA GLU A 200 -15.27 2.92 -17.42
C GLU A 200 -15.87 1.50 -17.34
N THR A 201 -16.30 0.93 -18.48
CA THR A 201 -16.82 -0.44 -18.54
C THR A 201 -15.81 -1.49 -18.07
N ILE A 202 -14.54 -1.38 -18.47
CA ILE A 202 -13.48 -2.31 -18.00
C ILE A 202 -13.31 -2.20 -16.48
N SER A 203 -13.39 -0.99 -15.92
CA SER A 203 -13.21 -0.76 -14.48
C SER A 203 -14.36 -1.36 -13.67
N GLU A 204 -15.59 -1.24 -14.16
CA GLU A 204 -16.79 -1.85 -13.56
C GLU A 204 -16.74 -3.39 -13.60
N ASP A 205 -16.32 -3.97 -14.73
CA ASP A 205 -16.19 -5.42 -14.88
C ASP A 205 -15.12 -5.99 -13.92
N MET A 206 -13.95 -5.35 -13.86
CA MET A 206 -12.87 -5.73 -12.94
C MET A 206 -13.30 -5.66 -11.46
N ALA A 207 -14.10 -4.66 -11.08
CA ALA A 207 -14.66 -4.57 -9.73
C ALA A 207 -15.60 -5.74 -9.42
N THR A 208 -16.41 -6.16 -10.40
CA THR A 208 -17.39 -7.25 -10.26
C THR A 208 -16.73 -8.63 -10.17
N TYR A 209 -15.66 -8.87 -10.94
CA TYR A 209 -14.86 -10.11 -10.83
C TYR A 209 -14.21 -10.28 -9.45
N SER A 210 -13.93 -9.17 -8.76
CA SER A 210 -13.24 -9.19 -7.46
C SER A 210 -14.10 -9.67 -6.29
N THR A 211 -15.42 -9.79 -6.43
CA THR A 211 -16.33 -10.12 -5.32
C THR A 211 -16.84 -11.57 -5.36
N HIS A 212 -17.00 -12.17 -6.55
CA HIS A 212 -17.72 -13.44 -6.69
C HIS A 212 -16.85 -14.71 -6.62
N TYR A 213 -15.55 -14.64 -6.92
CA TYR A 213 -14.66 -15.82 -6.98
C TYR A 213 -13.71 -15.98 -5.78
N TYR A 214 -13.63 -14.99 -4.88
CA TYR A 214 -12.68 -15.02 -3.76
C TYR A 214 -13.10 -15.96 -2.62
N HIS A 215 -14.40 -16.20 -2.43
CA HIS A 215 -14.87 -17.09 -1.37
C HIS A 215 -14.42 -18.54 -1.61
N ASP A 216 -14.64 -19.08 -2.81
CA ASP A 216 -14.22 -20.44 -3.15
C ASP A 216 -12.69 -20.60 -3.13
N ALA A 217 -11.95 -19.57 -3.56
CA ALA A 217 -10.49 -19.59 -3.57
C ALA A 217 -9.89 -19.64 -2.15
N ASN A 218 -10.47 -18.91 -1.20
CA ASN A 218 -10.02 -18.92 0.20
C ASN A 218 -10.26 -20.28 0.86
N ASP A 219 -11.43 -20.89 0.64
CA ASP A 219 -11.75 -22.21 1.16
C ASP A 219 -10.84 -23.30 0.57
N MET A 220 -10.55 -23.22 -0.74
CA MET A 220 -9.59 -24.10 -1.40
C MET A 220 -8.17 -23.92 -0.84
N LEU A 221 -7.75 -22.68 -0.58
CA LEU A 221 -6.46 -22.36 0.02
C LEU A 221 -6.37 -22.91 1.45
N ASP A 222 -7.41 -22.71 2.27
CA ASP A 222 -7.49 -23.26 3.63
C ASP A 222 -7.41 -24.79 3.63
N GLY A 223 -8.11 -25.44 2.69
CA GLY A 223 -8.02 -26.89 2.49
C GLY A 223 -6.59 -27.34 2.13
N ALA A 224 -5.92 -26.61 1.23
CA ALA A 224 -4.56 -26.92 0.81
C ALA A 224 -3.54 -26.70 1.94
N LEU A 225 -3.66 -25.60 2.69
CA LEU A 225 -2.82 -25.29 3.84
C LEU A 225 -3.02 -26.31 4.97
N LYS A 226 -4.26 -26.72 5.23
CA LYS A 226 -4.57 -27.71 6.26
C LYS A 226 -3.98 -29.07 5.89
N LYS A 227 -4.07 -29.47 4.62
CA LYS A 227 -3.47 -30.71 4.12
C LYS A 227 -1.94 -30.71 4.18
N THR A 228 -1.31 -29.58 3.86
CA THR A 228 0.15 -29.50 3.66
C THR A 228 0.89 -29.17 4.96
N PHE A 229 0.40 -28.16 5.67
CA PHE A 229 1.04 -27.60 6.87
C PHE A 229 0.29 -27.94 8.16
N GLY A 230 -0.94 -28.46 8.07
CA GLY A 230 -1.82 -28.60 9.25
C GLY A 230 -2.45 -27.28 9.68
N ILE A 231 -2.42 -26.26 8.81
CA ILE A 231 -2.83 -24.88 9.10
C ILE A 231 -4.18 -24.59 8.46
N ASN A 232 -5.14 -24.10 9.24
CA ASN A 232 -6.23 -23.31 8.71
C ASN A 232 -5.82 -21.82 8.81
N LEU A 233 -5.80 -21.10 7.69
CA LEU A 233 -5.32 -19.71 7.66
C LEU A 233 -6.21 -18.81 8.52
N THR A 234 -7.52 -19.04 8.51
CA THR A 234 -8.49 -18.29 9.30
C THR A 234 -8.25 -18.46 10.80
N GLU A 235 -8.06 -19.69 11.27
CA GLU A 235 -7.73 -19.98 12.67
C GLU A 235 -6.36 -19.43 13.04
N PHE A 236 -5.35 -19.60 12.17
CA PHE A 236 -4.00 -19.04 12.37
C PHE A 236 -4.03 -17.52 12.52
N LEU A 237 -4.74 -16.83 11.62
CA LEU A 237 -4.89 -15.37 11.67
C LEU A 237 -5.69 -14.90 12.89
N SER A 238 -6.64 -15.71 13.37
CA SER A 238 -7.45 -15.41 14.56
C SER A 238 -6.69 -15.68 15.88
N ALA A 239 -5.84 -16.71 15.90
CA ALA A 239 -4.99 -17.08 17.03
C ALA A 239 -3.88 -16.05 17.30
N LEU A 240 -3.56 -15.20 16.31
CA LEU A 240 -2.72 -14.02 16.45
C LEU A 240 -3.40 -12.90 17.28
N GLY A 241 -4.13 -13.24 18.35
CA GLY A 241 -4.99 -12.39 19.19
C GLY A 241 -4.31 -11.23 19.93
N MET A 242 -3.19 -10.75 19.40
CA MET A 242 -2.47 -9.58 19.87
C MET A 242 -3.08 -8.27 19.36
N PRO A 243 -3.02 -7.19 20.15
CA PRO A 243 -3.44 -5.88 19.71
C PRO A 243 -2.63 -5.42 18.49
N LEU A 244 -3.30 -4.70 17.60
CA LEU A 244 -2.74 -4.09 16.40
C LEU A 244 -1.44 -3.34 16.66
N GLY A 245 -0.42 -3.56 15.82
CA GLY A 245 0.88 -2.86 15.93
C GLY A 245 1.91 -3.53 16.85
N SER A 246 1.58 -4.63 17.50
CA SER A 246 2.51 -5.43 18.33
C SER A 246 3.49 -6.32 17.54
N LEU A 247 3.35 -6.39 16.21
CA LEU A 247 4.00 -7.41 15.38
C LEU A 247 5.36 -7.03 14.79
N ILE A 248 5.97 -5.97 15.31
CA ILE A 248 7.41 -5.81 15.13
C ILE A 248 8.06 -6.46 16.35
N VAL A 249 8.22 -7.78 16.25
CA VAL A 249 8.87 -8.63 17.24
C VAL A 249 9.95 -9.44 16.53
N PRO A 250 11.08 -9.73 17.19
CA PRO A 250 12.07 -10.65 16.66
C PRO A 250 11.39 -11.96 16.22
N LYS A 251 11.77 -12.47 15.04
CA LYS A 251 11.14 -13.65 14.42
C LYS A 251 11.02 -14.84 15.38
N GLN A 252 12.00 -15.07 16.25
CA GLN A 252 11.94 -16.17 17.22
C GLN A 252 10.89 -15.95 18.32
N GLU A 253 10.65 -14.72 18.75
CA GLU A 253 9.60 -14.38 19.72
C GLU A 253 8.23 -14.58 19.08
N TYR A 254 8.04 -14.08 17.86
CA TYR A 254 6.84 -14.29 17.05
C TYR A 254 6.50 -15.78 16.88
N LEU A 255 7.48 -16.61 16.48
CA LEU A 255 7.30 -18.04 16.31
C LEU A 255 6.92 -18.75 17.61
N ARG A 256 7.44 -18.30 18.76
CA ARG A 256 7.10 -18.86 20.08
C ARG A 256 5.69 -18.49 20.52
N GLU A 257 5.25 -17.26 20.26
CA GLU A 257 3.89 -16.82 20.59
C GLU A 257 2.83 -17.53 19.76
N ILE A 258 3.15 -17.87 18.51
CA ILE A 258 2.25 -18.58 17.58
C ILE A 258 2.32 -20.09 17.72
N ALA A 259 3.37 -20.63 18.33
CA ALA A 259 3.51 -22.05 18.64
C ALA A 259 2.48 -22.56 19.67
N THR A 260 1.37 -21.85 19.88
CA THR A 260 0.27 -22.15 20.81
C THR A 260 -0.64 -23.31 20.35
N ALA A 261 -0.34 -24.01 19.26
CA ALA A 261 -1.14 -25.16 18.82
C ALA A 261 -0.28 -26.22 18.11
N ASP A 262 0.08 -27.31 18.82
CA ASP A 262 0.42 -28.67 18.32
C ASP A 262 1.29 -28.81 17.04
N MET A 263 2.06 -27.79 16.65
CA MET A 263 2.81 -27.79 15.39
C MET A 263 4.31 -27.93 15.62
N PRO A 264 5.01 -28.79 14.85
CA PRO A 264 6.46 -28.79 14.80
C PRO A 264 6.99 -27.43 14.32
N ILE A 265 7.92 -26.85 15.08
CA ILE A 265 8.52 -25.54 14.79
C ILE A 265 9.04 -25.41 13.36
N GLU A 266 9.58 -26.49 12.81
CA GLU A 266 10.12 -26.57 11.44
C GLU A 266 9.06 -26.25 10.36
N LYS A 267 7.82 -26.72 10.55
CA LYS A 267 6.72 -26.44 9.61
C LYS A 267 6.23 -25.01 9.74
N LEU A 268 6.20 -24.48 10.96
CA LEU A 268 5.84 -23.10 11.24
C LEU A 268 6.86 -22.12 10.66
N GLU A 269 8.16 -22.43 10.78
CA GLU A 269 9.25 -21.69 10.15
C GLU A 269 9.13 -21.66 8.63
N LEU A 270 8.85 -22.81 8.01
CA LEU A 270 8.69 -22.89 6.56
C LEU A 270 7.48 -22.06 6.09
N PHE A 271 6.34 -22.19 6.75
CA PHE A 271 5.13 -21.43 6.42
C PHE A 271 5.32 -19.92 6.62
N SER A 272 5.84 -19.51 7.79
CA SER A 272 6.09 -18.10 8.11
C SER A 272 7.16 -17.45 7.24
N SER A 273 8.11 -18.22 6.68
CA SER A 273 9.11 -17.68 5.74
C SER A 273 8.46 -17.04 4.49
N GLY A 274 7.35 -17.62 4.01
CA GLY A 274 6.55 -17.06 2.91
C GLY A 274 5.66 -15.87 3.30
N LEU A 275 5.65 -15.51 4.59
CA LEU A 275 4.93 -14.35 5.14
C LEU A 275 5.90 -13.29 5.70
N THR A 276 7.20 -13.58 5.70
CA THR A 276 8.22 -12.71 6.31
C THR A 276 8.81 -11.77 5.28
N LEU A 277 8.68 -10.47 5.53
CA LEU A 277 9.36 -9.43 4.76
C LEU A 277 10.68 -9.06 5.46
N SER A 278 11.76 -9.07 4.70
CA SER A 278 13.12 -8.76 5.16
C SER A 278 13.85 -7.89 4.13
N TYR A 279 14.98 -7.33 4.52
CA TYR A 279 15.88 -6.67 3.57
C TYR A 279 16.28 -7.57 2.39
N SER A 280 16.43 -8.88 2.62
CA SER A 280 16.98 -9.81 1.64
C SER A 280 15.98 -10.26 0.56
N ASN A 281 14.68 -10.10 0.79
CA ASN A 281 13.64 -10.63 -0.10
C ASN A 281 12.66 -9.55 -0.61
N LYS A 282 12.89 -8.29 -0.28
CA LYS A 282 12.07 -7.19 -0.78
C LYS A 282 12.42 -6.83 -2.23
N MET A 283 11.46 -6.25 -2.93
CA MET A 283 11.61 -5.75 -4.30
C MET A 283 12.01 -4.27 -4.28
N PRO A 284 12.81 -3.78 -5.24
CA PRO A 284 13.01 -2.35 -5.43
C PRO A 284 11.67 -1.62 -5.60
N ILE A 285 11.52 -0.48 -4.93
CA ILE A 285 10.23 0.23 -4.84
C ILE A 285 9.63 0.58 -6.20
N GLU A 286 10.46 0.93 -7.19
CA GLU A 286 10.03 1.19 -8.57
C GLU A 286 9.34 -0.03 -9.17
N LEU A 287 9.97 -1.19 -9.03
CA LEU A 287 9.41 -2.45 -9.49
C LEU A 287 8.17 -2.81 -8.67
N SER A 288 8.16 -2.55 -7.37
CA SER A 288 7.01 -2.78 -6.50
C SER A 288 5.78 -1.98 -6.94
N PHE A 289 5.95 -0.78 -7.53
CA PHE A 289 4.84 0.00 -8.10
C PHE A 289 4.25 -0.63 -9.37
N TYR A 290 5.06 -1.24 -10.24
CA TYR A 290 4.58 -1.91 -11.45
C TYR A 290 4.05 -3.32 -11.21
N LYS A 291 4.63 -4.05 -10.25
CA LYS A 291 4.43 -5.50 -10.05
C LYS A 291 3.52 -5.79 -8.87
N MET A 292 2.53 -4.93 -8.64
CA MET A 292 1.70 -5.01 -7.43
C MET A 292 0.92 -6.30 -7.25
N GLN A 293 0.60 -6.99 -8.34
CA GLN A 293 -0.15 -8.24 -8.36
C GLN A 293 0.72 -9.46 -8.68
N GLU A 294 2.06 -9.33 -8.69
CA GLU A 294 2.90 -10.50 -8.95
C GLU A 294 2.76 -11.55 -7.84
N ASN A 295 2.45 -12.78 -8.22
CA ASN A 295 2.21 -13.92 -7.31
C ASN A 295 3.41 -14.23 -6.38
N ASN A 296 4.61 -13.76 -6.73
CA ASN A 296 5.81 -13.91 -5.91
C ASN A 296 5.97 -12.82 -4.84
N ARG A 297 5.08 -11.82 -4.80
CA ARG A 297 5.03 -10.87 -3.69
C ARG A 297 4.32 -11.53 -2.52
N LEU A 298 4.86 -11.37 -1.31
CA LEU A 298 4.29 -11.93 -0.10
C LEU A 298 2.95 -11.22 0.17
N VAL A 299 1.85 -11.83 -0.27
CA VAL A 299 0.53 -11.18 -0.36
C VAL A 299 -0.09 -10.93 1.02
N TYR A 300 0.39 -11.55 2.09
CA TYR A 300 -0.29 -11.55 3.38
C TYR A 300 0.57 -10.98 4.51
N ARG A 301 -0.08 -10.13 5.33
CA ARG A 301 0.33 -9.64 6.66
C ARG A 301 1.85 -9.77 6.94
N PRO A 302 2.70 -8.83 6.47
CA PRO A 302 4.14 -9.04 6.49
C PRO A 302 4.63 -9.15 7.93
N ILE A 303 5.24 -10.29 8.26
CA ILE A 303 6.06 -10.43 9.46
C ILE A 303 7.34 -9.65 9.16
N ILE A 304 7.61 -8.59 9.92
CA ILE A 304 8.78 -7.75 9.68
C ILE A 304 9.96 -8.33 10.44
N GLU A 305 10.95 -8.84 9.71
CA GLU A 305 12.22 -9.26 10.30
C GLU A 305 13.24 -8.12 10.21
N PHE A 306 13.77 -7.73 11.37
CA PHE A 306 14.93 -6.85 11.48
C PHE A 306 16.04 -7.57 12.26
N LYS A 307 17.29 -7.24 11.95
CA LYS A 307 18.44 -7.82 12.66
C LYS A 307 18.61 -7.09 13.98
N ASP A 308 18.34 -7.76 15.10
CA ASP A 308 18.96 -7.40 16.37
C ASP A 308 20.47 -7.65 16.26
N LYS A 309 21.30 -6.66 16.61
CA LYS A 309 22.71 -6.92 16.87
C LYS A 309 22.81 -7.63 18.22
N PHE A 310 23.09 -8.93 18.19
CA PHE A 310 23.78 -9.60 19.31
C PHE A 310 25.25 -9.18 19.34
#